data_AF-A0A936JBF7-F1
#
_entry.id   AF-A0A936JBF7-F1
#
_cell.length_a   1.000
_cell.length_b   1.000
_cell.length_c   1.000
_cell.angle_alpha   90.00
_cell.angle_beta   90.00
_cell.angle_gamma   90.00
#
_symmetry.space_group_name_H-M   'P 1'
#
loop_
_entity.id
_entity.type
_entity.pdbx_description
1 polymer ?
#
loop_
_entity_poly.entity_id
_entity_poly.type
_entity_poly.pdbx_seq_one_letter_code
_entity_poly.pdbx_strand_id
1 'polypeptide(L)'
;MSATLPPAPNDAPPAQPRNPLHGMTLEAIVTALQARYGWEGLGERIPVRCFTHDPSIASSLKFLRKTPWARDKVEGLYLFMLRDDRRAQGHAGTPPAAAP
;
A
#
# COMPACT_ATOMS: atom_id res chain seq x y z
N MET A 1 0.60 19.22 -37.81
CA MET A 1 1.40 19.76 -36.68
C MET A 1 1.40 18.71 -35.59
N SER A 2 2.60 18.30 -35.18
CA SER A 2 2.86 17.15 -34.31
C SER A 2 2.43 17.40 -32.86
N ALA A 3 1.73 16.43 -32.28
CA ALA A 3 1.72 16.19 -30.83
C ALA A 3 1.70 14.68 -30.61
N THR A 4 2.89 14.08 -30.64
CA THR A 4 3.11 12.72 -30.13
C THR A 4 2.96 12.80 -28.61
N LEU A 5 1.83 12.30 -28.10
CA LEU A 5 1.63 12.02 -26.69
C LEU A 5 2.47 10.78 -26.30
N PRO A 6 3.11 10.76 -25.12
CA PRO A 6 3.84 9.59 -24.64
C PRO A 6 2.86 8.43 -24.33
N PRO A 7 3.26 7.16 -24.49
CA PRO A 7 2.47 6.03 -24.03
C PRO A 7 2.43 6.02 -22.50
N ALA A 8 1.26 6.23 -21.92
CA ALA A 8 1.01 5.86 -20.54
C ALA A 8 1.08 4.33 -20.40
N PRO A 9 1.77 3.78 -19.40
CA PRO A 9 1.35 2.52 -18.81
C PRO A 9 0.34 2.86 -17.71
N ASN A 10 -0.92 2.67 -18.07
CA ASN A 10 -2.05 2.47 -17.17
C ASN A 10 -1.74 1.35 -16.16
N ASP A 11 -1.88 1.60 -14.85
CA ASP A 11 -2.17 0.54 -13.87
C ASP A 11 -2.95 1.08 -12.66
N ALA A 12 -4.09 1.72 -12.95
CA ALA A 12 -5.19 1.76 -11.99
C ALA A 12 -6.39 1.04 -12.62
N PRO A 13 -6.54 -0.29 -12.43
CA PRO A 13 -7.81 -0.94 -12.69
C PRO A 13 -8.71 -0.81 -11.45
N PRO A 14 -10.01 -0.54 -11.65
CA PRO A 14 -10.99 -0.49 -10.57
C PRO A 14 -11.26 -1.90 -10.00
N ALA A 15 -11.60 -1.91 -8.71
CA ALA A 15 -12.10 -3.01 -7.88
C ALA A 15 -12.38 -4.37 -8.56
N GLN A 16 -11.58 -5.40 -8.21
CA GLN A 16 -11.86 -6.81 -8.54
C GLN A 16 -12.41 -7.56 -7.31
N PRO A 17 -13.63 -8.14 -7.36
CA PRO A 17 -14.34 -8.68 -6.20
C PRO A 17 -14.21 -10.19 -6.02
N ARG A 18 -13.05 -10.80 -6.35
CA ARG A 18 -12.82 -12.25 -6.15
C ARG A 18 -11.39 -12.54 -5.66
N ASN A 19 -11.30 -12.70 -4.33
CA ASN A 19 -10.42 -13.61 -3.59
C ASN A 19 -9.02 -13.10 -3.07
N PRO A 20 -8.48 -13.67 -1.95
CA PRO A 20 -8.69 -13.21 -0.56
C PRO A 20 -7.44 -13.45 0.35
N LEU A 21 -6.65 -12.48 0.82
CA LEU A 21 -5.57 -12.71 1.84
C LEU A 21 -4.56 -13.89 1.61
N HIS A 22 -4.56 -14.57 0.47
CA HIS A 22 -3.76 -15.77 0.26
C HIS A 22 -2.37 -15.36 -0.23
N GLY A 23 -1.39 -15.38 0.68
CA GLY A 23 0.02 -15.16 0.35
C GLY A 23 0.47 -13.71 0.38
N MET A 24 0.05 -12.93 1.39
CA MET A 24 0.65 -11.60 1.62
C MET A 24 2.13 -11.73 1.93
N THR A 25 2.94 -11.51 0.90
CA THR A 25 4.37 -11.40 1.00
C THR A 25 4.74 -9.98 1.44
N LEU A 26 5.99 -9.83 1.89
CA LEU A 26 6.56 -8.51 2.16
C LEU A 26 6.42 -7.54 0.97
N GLU A 27 6.36 -8.10 -0.23
CA GLU A 27 6.15 -7.37 -1.48
C GLU A 27 4.77 -6.73 -1.51
N ALA A 28 3.73 -7.53 -1.27
CA ALA A 28 2.34 -7.05 -1.25
C ALA A 28 2.13 -5.95 -0.20
N ILE A 29 2.77 -6.09 0.96
CA ILE A 29 2.72 -5.09 2.04
C ILE A 29 3.32 -3.76 1.58
N VAL A 30 4.52 -3.79 0.99
CA VAL A 30 5.18 -2.57 0.50
C VAL A 30 4.38 -1.95 -0.64
N THR A 31 3.87 -2.75 -1.58
CA THR A 31 3.03 -2.27 -2.69
C THR A 31 1.76 -1.59 -2.18
N ALA A 32 1.07 -2.19 -1.20
CA ALA A 32 -0.14 -1.59 -0.62
C ALA A 32 0.16 -0.28 0.11
N LEU A 33 1.25 -0.24 0.90
CA LEU A 33 1.66 0.98 1.59
C LEU A 33 2.09 2.07 0.60
N GLN A 34 2.80 1.71 -0.46
CA GLN A 34 3.22 2.63 -1.51
C GLN A 34 2.01 3.18 -2.27
N ALA A 35 1.03 2.35 -2.61
CA ALA A 35 -0.19 2.80 -3.27
C ALA A 35 -1.02 3.76 -2.40
N ARG A 36 -0.97 3.60 -1.07
CA ARG A 36 -1.74 4.41 -0.12
C ARG A 36 -1.04 5.71 0.29
N TYR A 37 0.24 5.63 0.65
CA TYR A 37 1.02 6.73 1.24
C TYR A 37 2.04 7.33 0.28
N GLY A 38 2.37 6.64 -0.82
CA GLY A 38 3.49 7.00 -1.67
C GLY A 38 4.86 6.75 -1.02
N TRP A 39 5.90 6.91 -1.82
CA TRP A 39 7.28 6.72 -1.37
C TRP A 39 7.76 7.80 -0.41
N GLU A 40 7.33 9.05 -0.59
CA GLU A 40 7.63 10.14 0.36
C GLU A 40 7.02 9.86 1.74
N GLY A 41 5.72 9.53 1.81
CA GLY A 41 5.07 9.23 3.09
C GLY A 41 5.64 8.01 3.80
N LEU A 42 6.12 7.03 3.02
CA LEU A 42 6.88 5.90 3.55
C LEU A 42 8.24 6.34 4.12
N GLY A 43 8.97 7.21 3.42
CA GLY A 43 10.27 7.75 3.86
C GLY A 43 10.17 8.62 5.11
N GLU A 44 9.07 9.35 5.29
CA GLU A 44 8.82 10.13 6.51
C GLU A 44 8.56 9.24 7.73
N ARG A 45 7.80 8.16 7.53
CA ARG A 45 7.43 7.23 8.62
C ARG A 45 8.52 6.22 8.94
N ILE A 46 9.27 5.84 7.91
CA ILE A 46 10.35 4.87 7.96
C ILE A 46 11.55 5.55 7.31
N PRO A 47 12.46 6.16 8.09
CA PRO A 47 13.59 6.93 7.57
C PRO A 47 14.66 6.02 6.97
N VAL A 48 14.34 5.37 5.86
CA VAL A 48 15.21 4.47 5.12
C VAL A 48 15.50 5.04 3.74
N ARG A 49 16.77 5.00 3.37
CA ARG A 49 17.25 5.53 2.07
C ARG A 49 16.64 4.81 0.87
N CYS A 50 16.12 3.58 1.04
CA CYS A 50 15.51 2.85 -0.06
C CYS A 50 14.22 3.51 -0.57
N PHE A 51 13.49 4.26 0.26
CA PHE A 51 12.25 4.94 -0.16
C PHE A 51 12.49 6.33 -0.76
N THR A 52 13.65 6.95 -0.51
CA THR A 52 13.95 8.30 -1.01
C THR A 52 14.89 8.31 -2.21
N HIS A 53 15.79 7.33 -2.31
CA HIS A 53 16.88 7.36 -3.28
C HIS A 53 16.68 6.40 -4.46
N ASP A 54 16.02 5.27 -4.24
CA ASP A 54 15.75 4.24 -5.26
C ASP A 54 14.40 3.56 -4.99
N PRO A 55 13.28 4.33 -5.04
CA PRO A 55 11.96 3.88 -4.63
C PRO A 55 11.40 2.82 -5.58
N SER A 56 11.76 1.57 -5.31
CA SER A 56 11.32 0.40 -6.07
C SER A 56 10.97 -0.74 -5.11
N ILE A 57 9.97 -1.53 -5.50
CA ILE A 57 9.54 -2.71 -4.74
C ILE A 57 10.70 -3.70 -4.55
N ALA A 58 11.44 -4.01 -5.62
CA ALA A 58 12.59 -4.92 -5.57
C ALA A 58 13.74 -4.38 -4.69
N SER A 59 14.04 -3.07 -4.77
CA SER A 59 15.07 -2.41 -3.94
C SER A 59 14.67 -2.41 -2.47
N SER A 60 13.39 -2.15 -2.18
CA SER A 60 12.81 -2.23 -0.84
C SER A 60 12.91 -3.64 -0.27
N LEU A 61 12.53 -4.67 -1.02
CA LEU A 61 12.64 -6.06 -0.58
C LEU A 61 14.09 -6.47 -0.28
N LYS A 62 15.04 -6.12 -1.15
CA LYS A 62 16.47 -6.36 -0.90
C LYS A 62 16.94 -5.67 0.37
N PHE A 63 16.46 -4.45 0.64
CA PHE A 63 16.79 -3.71 1.86
C PHE A 63 16.18 -4.33 3.11
N LEU A 64 14.89 -4.69 3.08
CA LEU A 64 14.17 -5.29 4.20
C LEU A 64 14.74 -6.68 4.57
N ARG A 65 15.32 -7.41 3.61
CA ARG A 65 16.05 -8.67 3.89
C ARG A 65 17.38 -8.44 4.63
N LYS A 66 18.04 -7.29 4.41
CA LYS A 66 19.29 -6.91 5.09
C LYS A 66 19.05 -6.22 6.43
N THR A 67 17.88 -5.59 6.59
CA THR A 67 17.57 -4.70 7.70
C THR A 67 16.29 -5.16 8.41
N PRO A 68 16.39 -6.08 9.38
CA PRO A 68 15.21 -6.69 10.01
C PRO A 68 14.31 -5.66 10.70
N TRP A 69 14.87 -4.70 11.44
CA TRP A 69 14.05 -3.67 12.11
C TRP A 69 13.18 -2.83 11.13
N ALA A 70 13.64 -2.64 9.90
CA ALA A 70 12.88 -1.91 8.87
C ALA A 70 11.70 -2.75 8.38
N ARG A 71 11.87 -4.07 8.32
CA ARG A 71 10.79 -5.01 8.04
C ARG A 71 9.70 -4.92 9.09
N ASP A 72 10.05 -4.98 10.38
CA ASP A 72 9.10 -4.83 11.48
C ASP A 72 8.33 -3.51 11.40
N LYS A 73 9.01 -2.42 11.02
CA LYS A 73 8.37 -1.10 10.81
C LYS A 73 7.37 -1.09 9.66
N VAL A 74 7.72 -1.68 8.52
CA VAL A 74 6.82 -1.80 7.36
C VAL A 74 5.58 -2.63 7.71
N GLU A 75 5.77 -3.79 8.34
CA GLU A 75 4.68 -4.65 8.79
C GLU A 75 3.78 -3.93 9.81
N GLY A 76 4.37 -3.22 10.78
CA GLY A 76 3.62 -2.42 11.76
C GLY A 76 2.80 -1.30 11.13
N LEU A 77 3.35 -0.60 10.12
CA LEU A 77 2.63 0.44 9.40
C LEU A 77 1.44 -0.13 8.62
N TYR A 78 1.60 -1.32 8.04
CA TYR A 78 0.53 -2.02 7.35
C TYR A 78 -0.60 -2.44 8.29
N LEU A 79 -0.27 -2.93 9.49
CA LEU A 79 -1.27 -3.23 10.52
C LEU A 79 -2.03 -1.97 10.97
N PHE A 80 -1.34 -0.83 11.07
CA PHE A 80 -1.96 0.45 11.38
C PHE A 80 -2.96 0.85 10.29
N MET A 81 -2.55 0.75 9.02
CA MET A 81 -3.44 0.99 7.88
C MET A 81 -4.66 0.07 7.90
N LEU A 82 -4.48 -1.23 8.18
CA LEU A 82 -5.60 -2.18 8.24
C LEU A 82 -6.58 -1.88 9.37
N ARG A 83 -6.08 -1.42 10.52
CA ARG A 83 -6.93 -0.97 11.64
C ARG A 83 -7.72 0.28 11.29
N ASP A 84 -7.10 1.23 10.61
CA ASP A 84 -7.74 2.46 10.14
C ASP A 84 -8.82 2.15 9.10
N ASP A 85 -8.50 1.29 8.13
CA ASP A 85 -9.42 0.88 7.08
C ASP A 85 -10.63 0.13 7.64
N ARG A 86 -10.44 -0.74 8.65
CA ARG A 86 -11.56 -1.40 9.36
C ARG A 86 -12.48 -0.39 10.07
N ARG A 87 -11.94 0.72 10.59
CA ARG A 87 -12.77 1.80 11.16
C ARG A 87 -13.53 2.55 10.09
N ALA A 88 -12.91 2.81 8.94
CA ALA A 88 -13.55 3.44 7.80
C ALA A 88 -14.68 2.57 7.21
N GLN A 89 -14.46 1.25 7.09
CA GLN A 89 -15.46 0.29 6.61
C GLN A 89 -16.61 0.06 7.60
N GLY A 90 -16.37 0.26 8.91
CA GLY A 90 -17.39 0.16 9.96
C GLY A 90 -18.50 1.22 9.91
N HIS A 91 -18.38 2.22 9.04
CA HIS A 91 -19.44 3.20 8.77
C HIS A 91 -20.29 2.85 7.52
N ALA A 92 -20.00 1.74 6.83
CA ALA A 92 -20.72 1.30 5.63
C ALA A 92 -21.48 -0.04 5.85
N GLY A 93 -21.92 -0.32 7.08
CA GLY A 93 -22.45 -1.63 7.47
C GLY A 93 -23.70 -1.63 8.36
N THR A 94 -24.52 -0.56 8.38
CA THR A 94 -25.87 -0.62 8.96
C THR A 94 -26.91 -0.33 7.87
N PRO A 95 -27.68 -1.31 7.39
CA PRO A 95 -28.95 -1.01 6.74
C PRO A 95 -29.95 -0.49 7.80
N PRO A 96 -30.70 0.59 7.55
CA PRO A 96 -31.73 1.07 8.46
C PRO A 96 -32.90 0.09 8.48
N ALA A 97 -32.90 -0.82 9.45
CA ALA A 97 -34.03 -1.71 9.70
C ALA A 97 -34.95 -1.09 10.77
N ALA A 98 -36.01 -0.48 10.26
CA ALA A 98 -37.38 -0.44 10.80
C ALA A 98 -37.63 0.12 12.21
N ALA A 99 -38.46 1.17 12.22
CA ALA A 99 -39.36 1.58 13.31
C ALA A 99 -40.20 0.40 13.83
N PRO A 100 -40.76 0.50 15.06
CA PRO A 100 -42.00 1.27 15.25
C PRO A 100 -41.88 2.51 16.14
#